data_AF-A0A2G6F352-F1
#
_entry.id   AF-A0A2G6F352-F1
#
_cell.length_a   1.000
_cell.length_b   1.000
_cell.length_c   1.000
_cell.angle_alpha   90.00
_cell.angle_beta   90.00
_cell.angle_gamma   90.00
#
_symmetry.space_group_name_H-M   'P 1'
#
loop_
_entity.id
_entity.type
_entity.pdbx_description
1 polymer ?
#
loop_
_entity_poly.entity_id
_entity_poly.type
_entity_poly.pdbx_seq_one_letter_code
_entity_poly.pdbx_strand_id
1 'polypeptide(L)'
;MKRIITLSLLLLSISFMSAQTDVIESYIIEDDTENPVASAKVSIEELGLSTFTNDKGYFSFKTNLPQGNYLISVYKDGYDSKVFLIQKRAGIKINLKEVRINVDKKEAKRRRIAAKKKAKEEREKARIADAKIKEAQQKLREREKELEKQKQKLLKHNTVIVEYDSIVEVEDDPVVEQPIEEEEVITEVQKKYASILGVDPTILTNKELYNFIDSWMGTPYLFGGETREGIDCSAFTQRLFIKAYDKMYLERMASKQFSSSYTDLFRNLDNLEEGDLLFFGKDEFNITHVGVYLHNNKFVHSTSSTVDGKPGVKISNITDPFWSSRVIAAGRRSYKQIED
;
A
#
# COMPACT_ATOMS: atom_id res chain seq x y z
N MET A 1 -60.64 -69.60 -35.64
CA MET A 1 -59.27 -69.14 -35.34
C MET A 1 -58.92 -67.98 -36.28
N LYS A 2 -58.85 -66.75 -35.78
CA LYS A 2 -58.30 -65.59 -36.52
C LYS A 2 -57.06 -65.11 -35.75
N ARG A 3 -55.92 -65.04 -36.43
CA ARG A 3 -54.61 -64.69 -35.87
C ARG A 3 -54.55 -63.19 -35.58
N ILE A 4 -54.18 -62.85 -34.35
CA ILE A 4 -53.91 -61.48 -33.90
C ILE A 4 -52.46 -61.16 -34.31
N ILE A 5 -52.26 -60.12 -35.12
CA ILE A 5 -50.94 -59.58 -35.47
C ILE A 5 -50.64 -58.49 -34.44
N THR A 6 -49.73 -58.76 -33.50
CA THR A 6 -49.21 -57.76 -32.57
C THR A 6 -48.17 -56.90 -33.29
N LEU A 7 -48.54 -55.65 -33.57
CA LEU A 7 -47.66 -54.62 -34.10
C LEU A 7 -46.75 -54.12 -32.95
N SER A 8 -45.48 -54.54 -32.94
CA SER A 8 -44.51 -54.10 -31.94
C SER A 8 -44.01 -52.71 -32.30
N LEU A 9 -44.46 -51.71 -31.56
CA LEU A 9 -44.07 -50.31 -31.70
C LEU A 9 -42.67 -50.12 -31.10
N LEU A 10 -41.65 -49.95 -31.96
CA LEU A 10 -40.28 -49.65 -31.55
C LEU A 10 -40.21 -48.18 -31.09
N LEU A 11 -40.33 -47.95 -29.78
CA LEU A 11 -40.10 -46.65 -29.16
C LEU A 11 -38.60 -46.32 -29.24
N LEU A 12 -38.22 -45.53 -30.25
CA LEU A 12 -36.90 -44.91 -30.34
C LEU A 12 -36.82 -43.83 -29.25
N SER A 13 -36.26 -44.16 -28.10
CA SER A 13 -35.99 -43.20 -27.03
C SER A 13 -34.92 -42.22 -27.50
N ILE A 14 -35.34 -41.05 -27.99
CA ILE A 14 -34.44 -39.91 -28.21
C ILE A 14 -34.00 -39.45 -26.83
N SER A 15 -32.83 -39.94 -26.42
CA SER A 15 -32.16 -39.43 -25.23
C SER A 15 -31.74 -38.00 -25.53
N PHE A 16 -32.39 -37.02 -24.90
CA PHE A 16 -31.88 -35.65 -24.84
C PHE A 16 -30.57 -35.69 -24.04
N MET A 17 -29.45 -35.93 -24.73
CA MET A 17 -28.14 -35.61 -24.17
C MET A 17 -28.10 -34.10 -23.99
N SER A 18 -28.07 -33.64 -22.73
CA SER A 18 -27.68 -32.27 -22.42
C SER A 18 -26.35 -32.00 -23.13
N ALA A 19 -26.34 -31.03 -24.05
CA ALA A 19 -25.12 -30.62 -24.72
C ALA A 19 -24.20 -30.02 -23.65
N GLN A 20 -23.21 -30.78 -23.21
CA GLN A 20 -22.23 -30.32 -22.24
C GLN A 20 -21.47 -29.14 -22.87
N THR A 21 -21.69 -27.94 -22.35
CA THR A 21 -21.02 -26.74 -22.83
C THR A 21 -19.59 -26.74 -22.30
N ASP A 22 -18.62 -26.76 -23.20
CA ASP A 22 -17.23 -26.54 -22.84
C ASP A 22 -17.00 -25.03 -22.67
N VAL A 23 -16.17 -24.68 -21.70
CA VAL A 23 -15.73 -23.32 -21.48
C VAL A 23 -14.23 -23.27 -21.69
N ILE A 24 -13.80 -22.45 -22.66
CA ILE A 24 -12.41 -22.08 -22.82
C ILE A 24 -12.26 -20.67 -22.29
N GLU A 25 -11.50 -20.49 -21.23
CA GLU A 25 -11.23 -19.18 -20.65
C GLU A 25 -9.77 -19.06 -20.23
N SER A 26 -9.25 -17.85 -20.29
CA SER A 26 -7.87 -17.52 -19.92
C SER A 26 -7.68 -16.00 -19.87
N TYR A 27 -6.48 -15.60 -19.45
CA TYR A 27 -5.99 -14.25 -19.38
C TYR A 27 -4.88 -14.05 -20.40
N ILE A 28 -4.93 -12.93 -21.12
CA ILE A 28 -3.83 -12.46 -21.96
C ILE A 28 -3.04 -11.42 -21.17
N ILE A 29 -1.73 -11.63 -21.03
CA ILE A 29 -0.81 -10.71 -20.34
C ILE A 29 0.38 -10.35 -21.23
N GLU A 30 0.94 -9.17 -21.03
CA GLU A 30 2.20 -8.74 -21.66
C GLU A 30 3.37 -9.48 -21.01
N ASP A 31 4.26 -10.09 -21.79
CA ASP A 31 5.32 -10.96 -21.28
C ASP A 31 6.31 -10.23 -20.34
N ASP A 32 6.73 -9.02 -20.74
CA ASP A 32 7.74 -8.23 -20.03
C ASP A 32 7.21 -7.60 -18.73
N THR A 33 5.96 -7.14 -18.72
CA THR A 33 5.40 -6.34 -17.62
C THR A 33 4.35 -7.07 -16.79
N GLU A 34 3.95 -8.27 -17.23
CA GLU A 34 2.84 -9.07 -16.68
C GLU A 34 1.50 -8.33 -16.59
N ASN A 35 1.40 -7.17 -17.26
CA ASN A 35 0.18 -6.39 -17.26
C ASN A 35 -0.89 -7.06 -18.13
N PRO A 36 -2.16 -7.00 -17.73
CA PRO A 36 -3.24 -7.53 -18.55
C PRO A 36 -3.37 -6.80 -19.89
N VAL A 37 -3.58 -7.55 -20.98
CA VAL A 37 -3.78 -6.97 -22.31
C VAL A 37 -5.27 -6.87 -22.61
N ALA A 38 -5.82 -5.67 -22.47
CA ALA A 38 -7.22 -5.37 -22.73
C ALA A 38 -7.53 -5.25 -24.24
N SER A 39 -8.76 -5.61 -24.62
CA SER A 39 -9.28 -5.55 -25.99
C SER A 39 -8.40 -6.25 -27.03
N ALA A 40 -7.71 -7.32 -26.65
CA ALA A 40 -7.06 -8.23 -27.58
C ALA A 40 -8.15 -9.12 -28.21
N LYS A 41 -8.13 -9.28 -29.53
CA LYS A 41 -9.01 -10.20 -30.24
C LYS A 41 -8.46 -11.62 -30.06
N VAL A 42 -9.27 -12.51 -29.54
CA VAL A 42 -8.97 -13.95 -29.46
C VAL A 42 -9.90 -14.68 -30.43
N SER A 43 -9.37 -15.57 -31.26
CA SER A 43 -10.17 -16.32 -32.24
C SER A 43 -9.87 -17.82 -32.17
N ILE A 44 -10.90 -18.65 -32.41
CA ILE A 44 -10.78 -20.09 -32.65
C ILE A 44 -11.03 -20.30 -34.14
N GLU A 45 -9.96 -20.50 -34.91
CA GLU A 45 -9.99 -20.41 -36.38
C GLU A 45 -10.94 -21.43 -37.00
N GLU A 46 -10.88 -22.69 -36.57
CA GLU A 46 -11.67 -23.79 -37.15
C GLU A 46 -13.18 -23.65 -36.87
N LEU A 47 -13.56 -22.88 -35.85
CA LEU A 47 -14.96 -22.62 -35.50
C LEU A 47 -15.44 -21.25 -36.00
N GLY A 48 -14.55 -20.40 -36.54
CA GLY A 48 -14.88 -19.03 -36.92
C GLY A 48 -15.35 -18.16 -35.74
N LEU A 49 -15.03 -18.55 -34.50
CA LEU A 49 -15.44 -17.83 -33.30
C LEU A 49 -14.39 -16.79 -32.93
N SER A 50 -14.83 -15.63 -32.46
CA SER A 50 -13.92 -14.64 -31.87
C SER A 50 -14.56 -13.89 -30.71
N THR A 51 -13.73 -13.41 -29.81
CA THR A 51 -14.10 -12.57 -28.66
C THR A 51 -12.99 -11.56 -28.38
N PHE A 52 -13.23 -10.65 -27.44
CA PHE A 52 -12.24 -9.68 -26.98
C PHE A 52 -11.97 -9.83 -25.48
N THR A 53 -10.73 -9.57 -25.09
CA THR A 53 -10.38 -9.49 -23.67
C THR A 53 -10.97 -8.25 -23.02
N ASN A 54 -11.37 -8.36 -21.74
CA ASN A 54 -11.77 -7.22 -20.93
C ASN A 54 -10.55 -6.45 -20.37
N ASP A 55 -10.78 -5.46 -19.51
CA ASP A 55 -9.72 -4.62 -18.91
C ASP A 55 -8.72 -5.41 -18.05
N LYS A 56 -9.12 -6.60 -17.58
CA LYS A 56 -8.25 -7.53 -16.84
C LYS A 56 -7.60 -8.57 -17.76
N GLY A 57 -7.64 -8.39 -19.09
CA GLY A 57 -7.06 -9.34 -20.05
C GLY A 57 -7.83 -10.65 -20.18
N TYR A 58 -8.98 -10.80 -19.52
CA TYR A 58 -9.74 -12.05 -19.49
C TYR A 58 -10.61 -12.22 -20.73
N PHE A 59 -10.65 -13.44 -21.27
CA PHE A 59 -11.60 -13.87 -22.30
C PHE A 59 -12.25 -15.21 -21.96
N SER A 60 -13.41 -15.47 -22.56
CA SER A 60 -14.12 -16.75 -22.44
C SER A 60 -14.91 -17.08 -23.70
N PHE A 61 -14.83 -18.33 -24.14
CA PHE A 61 -15.71 -18.94 -25.14
C PHE A 61 -16.59 -19.97 -24.45
N LYS A 62 -17.90 -19.78 -24.51
CA LYS A 62 -18.89 -20.77 -24.09
C LYS A 62 -19.43 -21.45 -25.34
N THR A 63 -18.82 -22.56 -25.72
CA THR A 63 -19.19 -23.29 -26.94
C THR A 63 -19.05 -24.79 -26.73
N ASN A 64 -19.84 -25.58 -27.44
CA ASN A 64 -19.62 -27.03 -27.46
C ASN A 64 -18.43 -27.29 -28.38
N LEU A 65 -17.28 -27.69 -27.82
CA LEU A 65 -16.11 -28.05 -28.62
C LEU A 65 -16.11 -29.56 -28.88
N PRO A 66 -16.27 -29.98 -30.15
CA PRO A 66 -15.96 -31.35 -30.53
C PRO A 66 -14.54 -31.75 -30.10
N GLN A 67 -14.31 -33.06 -30.03
CA GLN A 67 -12.94 -33.55 -29.86
C GLN A 67 -12.14 -33.22 -31.11
N GLY A 68 -10.92 -32.72 -30.94
CA GLY A 68 -10.13 -32.23 -32.05
C GLY A 68 -9.00 -31.31 -31.60
N ASN A 69 -8.25 -30.83 -32.60
CA ASN A 69 -7.23 -29.80 -32.40
C ASN A 69 -7.79 -28.48 -32.90
N TYR A 70 -7.51 -27.41 -32.18
CA TYR A 70 -7.97 -26.07 -32.53
C TYR A 70 -6.82 -25.08 -32.43
N LEU A 71 -6.72 -24.19 -33.41
CA LEU A 71 -5.80 -23.06 -33.39
C LEU A 71 -6.48 -21.87 -32.72
N ILE A 72 -5.86 -21.39 -31.66
CA ILE A 72 -6.23 -20.14 -31.02
C ILE A 72 -5.26 -19.07 -31.48
N SER A 73 -5.79 -17.99 -32.07
CA SER A 73 -5.04 -16.79 -32.43
C SER A 73 -5.38 -15.65 -31.47
N VAL A 74 -4.36 -14.88 -31.10
CA VAL A 74 -4.46 -13.66 -30.29
C VAL A 74 -3.85 -12.52 -31.08
N TYR A 75 -4.61 -11.45 -31.27
CA TYR A 75 -4.21 -10.26 -31.99
C TYR A 75 -4.52 -8.99 -31.20
N LYS A 76 -3.54 -8.10 -31.11
CA LYS A 76 -3.69 -6.74 -30.57
C LYS A 76 -2.71 -5.82 -31.29
N ASP A 77 -3.17 -4.66 -31.73
CA ASP A 77 -2.28 -3.64 -32.31
C ASP A 77 -1.19 -3.23 -31.31
N GLY A 78 0.07 -3.18 -31.78
CA GLY A 78 1.24 -2.94 -30.93
C GLY A 78 1.85 -4.19 -30.31
N TYR A 79 1.31 -5.39 -30.58
CA TYR A 79 1.82 -6.67 -30.07
C TYR A 79 2.06 -7.66 -31.22
N ASP A 80 3.00 -8.58 -31.00
CA ASP A 80 3.20 -9.72 -31.87
C ASP A 80 1.98 -10.65 -31.79
N SER A 81 1.43 -11.04 -32.95
CA SER A 81 0.35 -12.03 -33.01
C SER A 81 0.83 -13.36 -32.44
N LYS A 82 0.02 -14.00 -31.59
CA LYS A 82 0.32 -15.32 -31.03
C LYS A 82 -0.69 -16.33 -31.51
N VAL A 83 -0.21 -17.46 -32.01
CA VAL A 83 -1.04 -18.60 -32.41
C VAL A 83 -0.56 -19.84 -31.66
N PHE A 84 -1.48 -20.60 -31.07
CA PHE A 84 -1.14 -21.82 -30.36
C PHE A 84 -2.23 -22.88 -30.54
N LEU A 85 -1.81 -24.15 -30.45
CA LEU A 85 -2.68 -25.31 -30.62
C LEU A 85 -3.25 -25.75 -29.27
N ILE A 86 -4.56 -25.98 -29.22
CA ILE A 86 -5.23 -26.64 -28.10
C ILE A 86 -5.80 -27.98 -28.58
N GLN A 87 -5.83 -28.98 -27.71
CA GLN A 87 -6.39 -30.29 -28.03
C GLN A 87 -7.52 -30.64 -27.07
N LYS A 88 -8.73 -30.80 -27.61
CA LYS A 88 -9.90 -31.28 -26.86
C LYS A 88 -9.98 -32.80 -26.93
N ARG A 89 -9.90 -33.46 -25.77
CA ARG A 89 -10.12 -34.91 -25.60
C ARG A 89 -11.36 -35.18 -24.75
N ALA A 90 -11.92 -36.39 -24.85
CA ALA A 90 -13.04 -36.81 -24.02
C ALA A 90 -12.74 -36.65 -22.52
N GLY A 91 -13.65 -36.04 -21.75
CA GLY A 91 -13.55 -35.94 -20.29
C GLY A 91 -12.50 -34.97 -19.73
N ILE A 92 -11.74 -34.25 -20.57
CA ILE A 92 -10.71 -33.29 -20.12
C ILE A 92 -11.25 -31.86 -20.21
N LYS A 93 -11.21 -31.12 -19.09
CA LYS A 93 -11.40 -29.66 -19.07
C LYS A 93 -10.15 -28.96 -19.61
N ILE A 94 -10.33 -28.03 -20.54
CA ILE A 94 -9.23 -27.22 -21.08
C ILE A 94 -9.00 -26.03 -20.15
N ASN A 95 -7.84 -25.99 -19.47
CA ASN A 95 -7.37 -24.81 -18.75
C ASN A 95 -6.08 -24.32 -19.44
N LEU A 96 -6.14 -23.13 -20.05
CA LEU A 96 -5.06 -22.67 -20.92
C LEU A 96 -3.87 -22.02 -20.18
N LYS A 97 -3.89 -21.93 -18.84
CA LYS A 97 -2.98 -21.03 -18.10
C LYS A 97 -3.02 -19.60 -18.69
N GLU A 98 -2.18 -18.69 -18.23
CA GLU A 98 -2.07 -17.36 -18.81
C GLU A 98 -1.37 -17.43 -20.17
N VAL A 99 -1.87 -16.67 -21.15
CA VAL A 99 -1.27 -16.54 -22.48
C VAL A 99 -0.47 -15.24 -22.54
N ARG A 100 0.85 -15.38 -22.63
CA ARG A 100 1.78 -14.23 -22.71
C ARG A 100 2.01 -13.76 -24.14
N ILE A 101 1.93 -12.46 -24.42
CA ILE A 101 2.26 -11.87 -25.73
C ILE A 101 3.29 -10.75 -25.61
N ASN A 102 4.12 -10.60 -26.65
CA ASN A 102 5.21 -9.62 -26.68
C ASN A 102 4.77 -8.34 -27.38
N VAL A 103 5.32 -7.21 -26.95
CA VAL A 103 5.17 -5.93 -27.64
C VAL A 103 5.98 -5.98 -28.94
N ASP A 104 5.40 -5.53 -30.04
CA ASP A 104 6.11 -5.54 -31.32
C ASP A 104 7.29 -4.53 -31.30
N LYS A 105 8.27 -4.72 -32.20
CA LYS A 105 9.48 -3.88 -32.26
C LYS A 105 9.18 -2.40 -32.51
N LYS A 106 8.12 -2.09 -33.26
CA LYS A 106 7.74 -0.71 -33.63
C LYS A 106 7.16 0.00 -32.41
N GLU A 107 6.28 -0.67 -31.67
CA GLU A 107 5.66 -0.17 -30.45
C GLU A 107 6.69 -0.06 -29.32
N ALA A 108 7.55 -1.07 -29.14
CA ALA A 108 8.66 -1.00 -28.18
C ALA A 108 9.57 0.22 -28.43
N LYS A 109 9.89 0.51 -29.71
CA LYS A 109 10.66 1.70 -30.08
C LYS A 109 9.91 3.00 -29.76
N ARG A 110 8.61 3.06 -30.02
CA ARG A 110 7.75 4.22 -29.68
C ARG A 110 7.74 4.47 -28.17
N ARG A 111 7.50 3.43 -27.37
CA ARG A 111 7.52 3.49 -25.90
C ARG A 111 8.88 3.99 -25.39
N ARG A 112 9.99 3.51 -25.94
CA ARG A 112 11.35 3.96 -25.57
C ARG A 112 11.59 5.44 -25.86
N ILE A 113 11.15 5.94 -27.01
CA ILE A 113 11.29 7.36 -27.37
C ILE A 113 10.43 8.23 -26.46
N ALA A 114 9.19 7.83 -26.21
CA ALA A 114 8.28 8.53 -25.30
C ALA A 114 8.84 8.58 -23.87
N ALA A 115 9.37 7.46 -23.35
CA ALA A 115 9.99 7.39 -22.04
C ALA A 115 11.21 8.32 -21.93
N LYS A 116 12.10 8.33 -22.94
CA LYS A 116 13.25 9.25 -22.98
C LYS A 116 12.82 10.71 -22.99
N LYS A 117 11.77 11.07 -23.74
CA LYS A 117 11.23 12.43 -23.78
C LYS A 117 10.67 12.84 -22.41
N LYS A 118 9.84 11.99 -21.81
CA LYS A 118 9.24 12.21 -20.48
C LYS A 118 10.33 12.38 -19.41
N ALA A 119 11.33 11.51 -19.39
CA ALA A 119 12.44 11.60 -18.44
C ALA A 119 13.25 12.90 -18.61
N LYS A 120 13.42 13.40 -19.85
CA LYS A 120 14.08 14.69 -20.10
C LYS A 120 13.25 15.86 -19.56
N GLU A 121 11.94 15.84 -19.78
CA GLU A 121 11.02 16.86 -19.26
C GLU A 121 10.97 16.87 -17.72
N GLU A 122 10.95 15.70 -17.09
CA GLU A 122 10.98 15.57 -15.62
C GLU A 122 12.30 16.07 -15.03
N ARG A 123 13.44 15.74 -15.65
CA ARG A 123 14.75 16.27 -15.22
C ARG A 123 14.83 17.79 -15.31
N GLU A 124 14.27 18.39 -16.36
CA GLU A 124 14.26 19.85 -16.49
C GLU A 124 13.35 20.51 -15.44
N LYS A 125 12.18 19.92 -15.16
CA LYS A 125 11.30 20.36 -14.08
C LYS A 125 11.99 20.28 -12.72
N ALA A 126 12.69 19.17 -12.44
CA ALA A 126 13.45 19.00 -11.20
C ALA A 126 14.56 20.05 -11.07
N ARG A 127 15.31 20.30 -12.16
CA ARG A 127 16.37 21.33 -12.19
C ARG A 127 15.83 22.73 -11.85
N ILE A 128 14.67 23.09 -12.40
CA ILE A 128 14.01 24.37 -12.12
C ILE A 128 13.53 24.42 -10.66
N ALA A 129 12.97 23.33 -10.14
CA ALA A 129 12.55 23.25 -8.74
C ALA A 129 13.73 23.40 -7.78
N ASP A 130 14.84 22.71 -8.03
CA ASP A 130 16.06 22.79 -7.23
C ASP A 130 16.65 24.21 -7.23
N ALA A 131 16.63 24.89 -8.38
CA ALA A 131 17.06 26.28 -8.47
C ALA A 131 16.20 27.21 -7.60
N LYS A 132 14.87 27.03 -7.62
CA LYS A 132 13.94 27.81 -6.78
C LYS A 132 14.13 27.53 -5.29
N ILE A 133 14.38 26.28 -4.91
CA ILE A 133 14.65 25.90 -3.51
C ILE A 133 15.93 26.58 -3.02
N LYS A 134 17.00 26.54 -3.82
CA LYS A 134 18.27 27.22 -3.47
C LYS A 134 18.08 28.74 -3.31
N GLU A 135 17.32 29.37 -4.19
CA GLU A 135 17.00 30.79 -4.10
C GLU A 135 16.20 31.11 -2.83
N ALA A 136 15.18 30.31 -2.51
CA ALA A 136 14.37 30.48 -1.29
C ALA A 136 15.21 30.30 -0.01
N GLN A 137 16.10 29.31 0.03
CA GLN A 137 17.02 29.08 1.14
C GLN A 137 18.03 30.22 1.33
N GLN A 138 18.45 30.86 0.24
CA GLN A 138 19.30 32.06 0.34
C GLN A 138 18.53 33.23 0.96
N LYS A 139 17.31 33.50 0.48
CA LYS A 139 16.46 34.57 1.04
C LYS A 139 16.15 34.35 2.51
N LEU A 140 15.91 33.10 2.92
CA LEU A 140 15.67 32.76 4.32
C LEU A 140 16.90 33.06 5.19
N ARG A 141 18.10 32.65 4.76
CA ARG A 141 19.36 32.94 5.47
C ARG A 141 19.64 34.44 5.60
N GLU A 142 19.31 35.22 4.57
CA GLU A 142 19.43 36.69 4.62
C GLU A 142 18.44 37.29 5.62
N ARG A 143 17.21 36.80 5.67
CA ARG A 143 16.17 37.25 6.60
C ARG A 143 16.49 36.91 8.06
N GLU A 144 17.02 35.72 8.33
CA GLU A 144 17.45 35.30 9.67
C GLU A 144 18.56 36.22 10.21
N LYS A 145 19.54 36.56 9.37
CA LYS A 145 20.60 37.53 9.73
C LYS A 145 20.04 38.92 10.04
N GLU A 146 19.00 39.36 9.32
CA GLU A 146 18.34 40.64 9.58
C GLU A 146 17.58 40.62 10.90
N LEU A 147 16.85 39.53 11.18
CA LEU A 147 16.10 39.36 12.43
C LEU A 147 17.04 39.34 13.65
N GLU A 148 18.19 38.69 13.54
CA GLU A 148 19.18 38.65 14.62
C GLU A 148 19.74 40.05 14.92
N LYS A 149 20.03 40.83 13.87
CA LYS A 149 20.42 42.25 14.04
C LYS A 149 19.33 43.07 14.72
N GLN A 150 18.06 42.85 14.37
CA GLN A 150 16.92 43.52 15.01
C GLN A 150 16.78 43.11 16.49
N LYS A 151 16.90 41.82 16.80
CA LYS A 151 16.87 41.29 18.16
C LYS A 151 17.98 41.91 19.04
N GLN A 152 19.21 41.96 18.52
CA GLN A 152 20.33 42.60 19.21
C GLN A 152 20.12 44.10 19.44
N LYS A 153 19.49 44.81 18.50
CA LYS A 153 19.15 46.23 18.65
C LYS A 153 18.07 46.45 19.72
N LEU A 154 17.06 45.57 19.79
CA LEU A 154 16.01 45.61 20.81
C LEU A 154 16.57 45.34 22.20
N LEU A 155 17.45 44.34 22.34
CA LEU A 155 18.14 44.03 23.60
C LEU A 155 18.97 45.21 24.13
N LYS A 156 19.49 46.07 23.24
CA LYS A 156 20.25 47.28 23.60
C LYS A 156 19.40 48.51 23.96
N HIS A 157 18.09 48.51 23.70
CA HIS A 157 17.24 49.71 23.89
C HIS A 157 16.00 49.47 24.77
N ASN A 158 15.73 48.24 25.17
CA ASN A 158 14.56 47.95 26.01
C ASN A 158 14.89 46.82 27.01
N THR A 159 15.66 47.14 28.04
CA THR A 159 15.89 46.26 29.18
C THR A 159 15.00 46.74 30.33
N VAL A 160 13.79 46.20 30.42
CA VAL A 160 13.10 46.08 31.71
C VAL A 160 13.44 44.67 32.18
N ILE A 161 14.37 44.59 33.14
CA ILE A 161 14.62 43.36 33.87
C ILE A 161 13.43 43.19 34.82
N VAL A 162 12.60 42.18 34.58
CA VAL A 162 11.65 41.72 35.59
C VAL A 162 12.42 40.72 36.44
N GLU A 163 12.95 41.21 37.57
CA GLU A 163 13.49 40.36 38.63
C GLU A 163 12.33 39.57 39.26
N TYR A 164 12.39 38.25 39.18
CA TYR A 164 11.63 37.40 40.10
C TYR A 164 12.47 37.22 41.35
N ASP A 165 11.88 37.51 42.52
CA ASP A 165 12.49 37.30 43.83
C ASP A 165 12.97 35.85 43.95
N SER A 166 14.28 35.72 44.15
CA SER A 166 14.99 34.47 44.34
C SER A 166 14.66 33.84 45.70
N ILE A 167 14.53 32.52 45.67
CA ILE A 167 14.37 31.64 46.82
C ILE A 167 15.74 31.46 47.47
N VAL A 168 15.82 31.86 48.75
CA VAL A 168 16.74 31.49 49.85
C VAL A 168 18.11 30.88 49.50
N GLU A 169 19.16 31.60 49.90
CA GLU A 169 20.58 31.22 49.92
C GLU A 169 20.87 29.92 50.68
N VAL A 170 21.68 29.04 50.07
CA VAL A 170 22.45 28.00 50.78
C VAL A 170 23.91 28.10 50.32
N GLU A 171 24.80 28.04 51.32
CA GLU A 171 26.21 28.44 51.31
C GLU A 171 27.13 27.67 50.35
N ASP A 172 28.24 28.35 50.01
CA ASP A 172 29.33 28.08 49.08
C ASP A 172 29.91 26.65 49.01
N ASP A 173 30.12 26.16 47.78
CA ASP A 173 31.25 25.28 47.43
C ASP A 173 31.61 25.38 45.92
N PRO A 174 32.86 25.05 45.51
CA PRO A 174 33.53 25.68 44.37
C PRO A 174 33.11 25.13 42.99
N VAL A 175 33.11 26.05 42.03
CA VAL A 175 32.81 25.88 40.61
C VAL A 175 33.68 24.78 39.97
N VAL A 176 33.02 23.72 39.51
CA VAL A 176 33.57 22.77 38.53
C VAL A 176 32.89 23.07 37.20
N GLU A 177 33.64 23.62 36.24
CA GLU A 177 33.19 23.74 34.85
C GLU A 177 32.94 22.34 34.27
N GLN A 178 31.67 21.96 34.11
CA GLN A 178 31.27 20.79 33.35
C GLN A 178 30.65 21.20 32.01
N PRO A 179 30.75 20.35 30.98
CA PRO A 179 30.37 20.68 29.61
C PRO A 179 28.89 21.00 29.53
N ILE A 180 28.53 22.06 28.81
CA ILE A 180 27.14 22.46 28.56
C ILE A 180 26.48 21.34 27.72
N GLU A 181 25.72 20.46 28.38
CA GLU A 181 24.75 19.60 27.72
C GLU A 181 23.70 20.49 27.04
N GLU A 182 23.49 20.35 25.73
CA GLU A 182 22.35 20.93 25.05
C GLU A 182 21.09 20.31 25.67
N GLU A 183 20.42 21.02 26.59
CA GLU A 183 19.11 20.62 27.09
C GLU A 183 18.17 20.41 25.90
N GLU A 184 17.83 19.14 25.60
CA GLU A 184 16.84 18.82 24.59
C GLU A 184 15.50 19.44 24.98
N VAL A 185 15.15 20.55 24.33
CA VAL A 185 13.89 21.24 24.57
C VAL A 185 12.73 20.31 24.19
N ILE A 186 12.04 19.77 25.20
CA ILE A 186 10.85 18.93 25.05
C ILE A 186 9.75 19.74 24.35
N THR A 187 9.29 19.26 23.20
CA THR A 187 8.26 19.94 22.40
C THR A 187 6.85 19.79 23.00
N GLU A 188 5.95 20.73 22.66
CA GLU A 188 4.53 20.64 23.07
C GLU A 188 3.84 19.38 22.50
N VAL A 189 4.24 18.94 21.29
CA VAL A 189 3.75 17.70 20.69
C VAL A 189 4.18 16.49 21.52
N GLN A 190 5.44 16.42 21.95
CA GLN A 190 5.90 15.36 22.85
C GLN A 190 5.11 15.37 24.17
N LYS A 191 4.92 16.53 24.82
CA LYS A 191 4.11 16.63 26.05
C LYS A 191 2.68 16.12 25.85
N LYS A 192 2.03 16.50 24.73
CA LYS A 192 0.68 16.05 24.38
C LYS A 192 0.60 14.53 24.25
N TYR A 193 1.48 13.91 23.46
CA TYR A 193 1.43 12.46 23.25
C TYR A 193 1.92 11.68 24.47
N ALA A 194 2.87 12.20 25.22
CA ALA A 194 3.31 11.62 26.49
C ALA A 194 2.15 11.47 27.47
N SER A 195 1.31 12.51 27.58
CA SER A 195 0.07 12.47 28.38
C SER A 195 -0.93 11.43 27.85
N ILE A 196 -1.18 11.38 26.54
CA ILE A 196 -2.08 10.39 25.91
C ILE A 196 -1.59 8.95 26.13
N LEU A 197 -0.27 8.75 26.05
CA LEU A 197 0.39 7.47 26.14
C LEU A 197 0.66 7.03 27.58
N GLY A 198 0.66 7.95 28.53
CA GLY A 198 1.00 7.69 29.93
C GLY A 198 2.48 7.41 30.13
N VAL A 199 3.34 8.17 29.44
CA VAL A 199 4.80 8.03 29.50
C VAL A 199 5.47 9.36 29.78
N ASP A 200 6.75 9.34 30.13
CA ASP A 200 7.53 10.58 30.25
C ASP A 200 7.84 11.18 28.86
N PRO A 201 7.68 12.49 28.63
CA PRO A 201 7.95 13.10 27.33
C PRO A 201 9.37 12.86 26.77
N THR A 202 10.36 12.63 27.63
CA THR A 202 11.74 12.35 27.24
C THR A 202 11.92 11.03 26.52
N ILE A 203 11.03 10.04 26.74
CA ILE A 203 11.15 8.75 26.04
C ILE A 203 10.65 8.84 24.59
N LEU A 204 9.88 9.87 24.26
CA LEU A 204 9.33 10.10 22.92
C LEU A 204 10.39 10.72 22.00
N THR A 205 11.43 9.95 21.68
CA THR A 205 12.60 10.41 20.92
C THR A 205 12.29 10.58 19.42
N ASN A 206 11.36 9.82 18.86
CA ASN A 206 10.94 9.95 17.46
C ASN A 206 9.99 11.14 17.23
N LYS A 207 10.56 12.36 17.21
CA LYS A 207 9.80 13.61 17.02
C LYS A 207 9.01 13.62 15.70
N GLU A 208 9.54 13.04 14.62
CA GLU A 208 8.88 12.95 13.31
C GLU A 208 7.61 12.08 13.36
N LEU A 209 7.65 10.95 14.09
CA LEU A 209 6.47 10.11 14.32
C LEU A 209 5.33 10.90 14.96
N TYR A 210 5.60 11.57 16.07
CA TYR A 210 4.56 12.28 16.81
C TYR A 210 4.07 13.52 16.08
N ASN A 211 4.93 14.26 15.38
CA ASN A 211 4.51 15.36 14.51
C ASN A 211 3.64 14.86 13.34
N PHE A 212 3.98 13.72 12.75
CA PHE A 212 3.16 13.10 11.71
C PHE A 212 1.78 12.73 12.28
N ILE A 213 1.74 11.97 13.37
CA ILE A 213 0.49 11.56 14.04
C ILE A 213 -0.36 12.79 14.36
N ASP A 214 0.23 13.85 14.90
CA ASP A 214 -0.47 15.09 15.23
C ASP A 214 -1.13 15.73 14.03
N SER A 215 -0.41 15.83 12.93
CA SER A 215 -0.94 16.42 11.71
C SER A 215 -2.07 15.60 11.09
N TRP A 216 -2.11 14.27 11.31
CA TRP A 216 -3.10 13.37 10.70
C TRP A 216 -4.25 13.01 11.64
N MET A 217 -4.14 13.30 12.94
CA MET A 217 -5.15 12.98 13.94
C MET A 217 -6.54 13.48 13.52
N GLY A 218 -7.55 12.59 13.58
CA GLY A 218 -8.92 12.91 13.20
C GLY A 218 -9.22 12.94 11.70
N THR A 219 -8.24 12.69 10.82
CA THR A 219 -8.48 12.51 9.36
C THR A 219 -9.56 11.43 9.16
N PRO A 220 -10.63 11.68 8.39
CA PRO A 220 -11.71 10.71 8.21
C PRO A 220 -11.22 9.39 7.62
N TYR A 221 -11.88 8.30 8.01
CA TYR A 221 -11.61 7.01 7.37
C TYR A 221 -12.29 6.97 6.00
N LEU A 222 -11.54 6.55 4.98
CA LEU A 222 -12.06 6.28 3.65
C LEU A 222 -11.39 5.02 3.11
N PHE A 223 -12.19 3.99 2.79
CA PHE A 223 -11.66 2.77 2.18
C PHE A 223 -11.01 3.07 0.83
N GLY A 224 -9.75 2.67 0.64
CA GLY A 224 -8.97 3.02 -0.54
C GLY A 224 -8.44 4.45 -0.54
N GLY A 225 -8.78 5.25 0.46
CA GLY A 225 -8.35 6.64 0.59
C GLY A 225 -6.87 6.75 0.94
N GLU A 226 -6.25 7.83 0.47
CA GLU A 226 -4.81 8.08 0.63
C GLU A 226 -4.51 9.53 1.03
N THR A 227 -5.51 10.38 1.28
CA THR A 227 -5.31 11.83 1.44
C THR A 227 -5.88 12.35 2.76
N ARG A 228 -5.76 13.66 3.01
CA ARG A 228 -6.28 14.29 4.24
C ARG A 228 -7.81 14.43 4.24
N GLU A 229 -8.44 14.25 3.09
CA GLU A 229 -9.90 14.18 2.95
C GLU A 229 -10.44 12.79 3.33
N GLY A 230 -9.58 11.78 3.34
CA GLY A 230 -9.92 10.42 3.74
C GLY A 230 -8.78 9.43 3.51
N ILE A 231 -8.48 8.60 4.50
CA ILE A 231 -7.40 7.62 4.43
C ILE A 231 -7.78 6.27 5.05
N ASP A 232 -7.35 5.15 4.45
CA ASP A 232 -7.50 3.83 5.05
C ASP A 232 -6.31 3.43 5.93
N CYS A 233 -6.44 2.31 6.65
CA CYS A 233 -5.44 1.85 7.60
C CYS A 233 -4.06 1.62 6.97
N SER A 234 -4.00 0.92 5.84
CA SER A 234 -2.76 0.57 5.16
C SER A 234 -2.08 1.75 4.45
N ALA A 235 -2.85 2.67 3.88
CA ALA A 235 -2.31 3.92 3.32
C ALA A 235 -1.76 4.82 4.43
N PHE A 236 -2.44 4.84 5.59
CA PHE A 236 -1.97 5.59 6.75
C PHE A 236 -0.64 5.06 7.28
N THR A 237 -0.51 3.76 7.50
CA THR A 237 0.77 3.15 7.94
C THR A 237 1.87 3.38 6.90
N GLN A 238 1.57 3.24 5.60
CA GLN A 238 2.54 3.52 4.54
C GLN A 238 3.06 4.96 4.60
N ARG A 239 2.18 5.95 4.75
CA ARG A 239 2.61 7.36 4.83
C ARG A 239 3.38 7.65 6.11
N LEU A 240 2.99 7.05 7.23
CA LEU A 240 3.67 7.18 8.51
C LEU A 240 5.11 6.65 8.42
N PHE A 241 5.30 5.43 7.90
CA PHE A 241 6.63 4.84 7.70
C PHE A 241 7.49 5.64 6.72
N ILE A 242 6.89 6.17 5.66
CA ILE A 242 7.63 7.02 4.71
C ILE A 242 8.18 8.29 5.39
N LYS A 243 7.48 8.81 6.40
CA LYS A 243 7.82 10.07 7.07
C LYS A 243 8.68 9.90 8.32
N ALA A 244 8.36 8.93 9.16
CA ALA A 244 8.94 8.78 10.50
C ALA A 244 9.99 7.67 10.62
N TYR A 245 10.17 6.84 9.59
CA TYR A 245 11.08 5.69 9.59
C TYR A 245 11.86 5.61 8.26
N ASP A 246 12.68 6.64 7.97
CA ASP A 246 13.63 6.68 6.86
C ASP A 246 13.10 6.26 5.48
N LYS A 247 11.86 6.64 5.16
CA LYS A 247 11.23 6.31 3.88
C LYS A 247 11.01 4.80 3.66
N MET A 248 10.92 4.00 4.73
CA MET A 248 10.57 2.59 4.62
C MET A 248 9.28 2.41 3.83
N TYR A 249 9.37 1.68 2.72
CA TYR A 249 8.21 1.37 1.91
C TYR A 249 7.39 0.24 2.55
N LEU A 250 6.09 0.49 2.68
CA LEU A 250 5.09 -0.53 2.98
C LEU A 250 4.18 -0.73 1.78
N GLU A 251 3.78 -1.97 1.52
CA GLU A 251 2.84 -2.30 0.46
C GLU A 251 1.47 -1.65 0.70
N ARG A 252 0.70 -1.41 -0.37
CA ARG A 252 -0.57 -0.67 -0.29
C ARG A 252 -1.67 -1.36 0.52
N MET A 253 -1.64 -2.69 0.63
CA MET A 253 -2.68 -3.49 1.30
C MET A 253 -2.16 -4.02 2.64
N ALA A 254 -2.98 -3.98 3.69
CA ALA A 254 -2.60 -4.51 5.01
C ALA A 254 -2.14 -5.98 4.97
N SER A 255 -2.81 -6.82 4.17
CA SER A 255 -2.40 -8.22 3.97
C SER A 255 -1.04 -8.38 3.29
N LYS A 256 -0.64 -7.42 2.44
CA LYS A 256 0.68 -7.39 1.81
C LYS A 256 1.76 -6.86 2.77
N GLN A 257 1.43 -5.88 3.61
CA GLN A 257 2.32 -5.43 4.70
C GLN A 257 2.62 -6.56 5.70
N PHE A 258 1.60 -7.38 6.00
CA PHE A 258 1.74 -8.58 6.84
C PHE A 258 2.63 -9.65 6.20
N SER A 259 2.40 -9.97 4.92
CA SER A 259 3.13 -11.02 4.20
C SER A 259 4.45 -10.57 3.56
N SER A 260 4.87 -9.32 3.78
CA SER A 260 6.11 -8.77 3.24
C SER A 260 7.33 -9.51 3.80
N SER A 261 8.30 -9.84 2.94
CA SER A 261 9.56 -10.49 3.34
C SER A 261 10.45 -9.62 4.24
N TYR A 262 10.12 -8.34 4.34
CA TYR A 262 10.82 -7.33 5.14
C TYR A 262 10.06 -7.00 6.45
N THR A 263 8.97 -7.71 6.74
CA THR A 263 8.23 -7.60 8.00
C THR A 263 8.51 -8.86 8.81
N ASP A 264 9.31 -8.73 9.87
CA ASP A 264 9.63 -9.83 10.77
C ASP A 264 8.47 -10.01 11.76
N LEU A 265 7.60 -10.99 11.46
CA LEU A 265 6.37 -11.24 12.22
C LEU A 265 6.64 -11.97 13.54
N PHE A 266 5.93 -11.56 14.59
CA PHE A 266 5.94 -12.23 15.89
C PHE A 266 4.56 -12.18 16.56
N ARG A 267 4.24 -13.19 17.38
CA ARG A 267 2.93 -13.34 18.03
C ARG A 267 2.94 -12.98 19.51
N ASN A 268 4.11 -12.95 20.14
CA ASN A 268 4.24 -12.52 21.53
C ASN A 268 4.20 -10.99 21.59
N LEU A 269 3.11 -10.42 22.10
CA LEU A 269 2.91 -8.97 22.17
C LEU A 269 3.60 -8.32 23.39
N ASP A 270 4.25 -9.10 24.25
CA ASP A 270 4.94 -8.57 25.43
C ASP A 270 6.20 -7.76 25.08
N ASN A 271 6.74 -7.94 23.86
CA ASN A 271 7.97 -7.31 23.38
C ASN A 271 7.71 -6.23 22.30
N LEU A 272 6.53 -5.60 22.34
CA LEU A 272 6.19 -4.53 21.40
C LEU A 272 7.06 -3.29 21.63
N GLU A 273 7.56 -2.73 20.54
CA GLU A 273 8.35 -1.50 20.51
C GLU A 273 7.65 -0.46 19.63
N GLU A 274 7.90 0.82 19.92
CA GLU A 274 7.38 1.94 19.14
C GLU A 274 7.72 1.75 17.64
N GLY A 275 6.70 1.73 16.80
CA GLY A 275 6.86 1.49 15.37
C GLY A 275 6.52 0.08 14.90
N ASP A 276 6.30 -0.88 15.79
CA ASP A 276 5.84 -2.20 15.37
C ASP A 276 4.46 -2.12 14.71
N LEU A 277 4.28 -2.82 13.58
CA LEU A 277 2.99 -2.95 12.92
C LEU A 277 2.14 -3.96 13.68
N LEU A 278 0.90 -3.60 13.98
CA LEU A 278 -0.10 -4.49 14.57
C LEU A 278 -1.11 -4.90 13.52
N PHE A 279 -1.27 -6.20 13.29
CA PHE A 279 -2.15 -6.73 12.27
C PHE A 279 -3.38 -7.38 12.89
N PHE A 280 -4.55 -7.04 12.35
CA PHE A 280 -5.83 -7.52 12.85
C PHE A 280 -6.64 -8.19 11.73
N GLY A 281 -7.42 -9.19 12.10
CA GLY A 281 -8.18 -9.98 11.15
C GLY A 281 -8.97 -11.08 11.83
N LYS A 282 -9.42 -12.03 11.01
CA LYS A 282 -10.02 -13.29 11.49
C LYS A 282 -8.94 -14.33 11.80
N ASP A 283 -7.92 -14.38 10.95
CA ASP A 283 -6.78 -15.29 10.99
C ASP A 283 -5.66 -14.72 10.10
N GLU A 284 -4.52 -15.43 10.03
CA GLU A 284 -3.34 -15.01 9.25
C GLU A 284 -3.56 -14.97 7.73
N PHE A 285 -4.61 -15.61 7.22
CA PHE A 285 -4.99 -15.56 5.81
C PHE A 285 -5.99 -14.43 5.51
N ASN A 286 -6.59 -13.85 6.55
CA ASN A 286 -7.66 -12.86 6.47
C ASN A 286 -7.33 -11.61 7.31
N ILE A 287 -6.21 -10.96 6.98
CA ILE A 287 -5.82 -9.67 7.54
C ILE A 287 -6.69 -8.56 6.95
N THR A 288 -7.41 -7.84 7.82
CA THR A 288 -8.37 -6.79 7.44
C THR A 288 -7.96 -5.40 7.89
N HIS A 289 -7.03 -5.29 8.85
CA HIS A 289 -6.64 -4.00 9.42
C HIS A 289 -5.19 -4.00 9.88
N VAL A 290 -4.60 -2.80 9.94
CA VAL A 290 -3.24 -2.58 10.42
C VAL A 290 -3.16 -1.27 11.22
N GLY A 291 -2.30 -1.24 12.24
CA GLY A 291 -1.95 -0.03 12.99
C GLY A 291 -0.47 -0.03 13.38
N VAL A 292 0.00 1.04 14.00
CA VAL A 292 1.38 1.18 14.48
C VAL A 292 1.38 1.30 15.99
N TYR A 293 2.09 0.41 16.68
CA TYR A 293 2.27 0.45 18.12
C TYR A 293 3.07 1.69 18.54
N LEU A 294 2.69 2.28 19.66
CA LEU A 294 3.37 3.42 20.28
C LEU A 294 3.98 2.98 21.61
N HIS A 295 3.23 3.13 22.70
CA HIS A 295 3.62 2.74 24.06
C HIS A 295 2.39 2.34 24.86
N ASN A 296 2.59 1.60 25.96
CA ASN A 296 1.55 1.28 26.95
C ASN A 296 0.27 0.73 26.32
N ASN A 297 0.41 -0.28 25.46
CA ASN A 297 -0.70 -0.94 24.76
C ASN A 297 -1.46 -0.04 23.77
N LYS A 298 -0.98 1.18 23.52
CA LYS A 298 -1.63 2.11 22.60
C LYS A 298 -1.01 2.03 21.23
N PHE A 299 -1.86 2.21 20.23
CA PHE A 299 -1.46 2.16 18.84
C PHE A 299 -2.28 3.16 18.01
N VAL A 300 -1.66 3.70 16.97
CA VAL A 300 -2.29 4.65 16.05
C VAL A 300 -2.71 3.94 14.76
N HIS A 301 -3.89 4.27 14.24
CA HIS A 301 -4.42 3.70 13.00
C HIS A 301 -5.45 4.63 12.35
N SER A 302 -5.88 4.33 11.12
CA SER A 302 -7.12 4.88 10.54
C SER A 302 -8.18 3.79 10.48
N THR A 303 -9.32 3.97 11.16
CA THR A 303 -10.34 2.90 11.31
C THR A 303 -11.75 3.35 10.96
N SER A 304 -12.53 2.45 10.35
CA SER A 304 -13.98 2.62 10.18
C SER A 304 -14.77 2.38 11.47
N SER A 305 -14.15 1.76 12.48
CA SER A 305 -14.79 1.41 13.74
C SER A 305 -15.13 2.64 14.58
N THR A 306 -16.28 2.57 15.25
CA THR A 306 -16.78 3.61 16.15
C THR A 306 -16.51 3.33 17.64
N VAL A 307 -15.86 2.21 17.96
CA VAL A 307 -15.65 1.75 19.35
C VAL A 307 -14.94 2.82 20.19
N ASP A 308 -13.92 3.47 19.61
CA ASP A 308 -13.15 4.53 20.27
C ASP A 308 -13.46 5.91 19.66
N GLY A 309 -14.74 6.21 19.46
CA GLY A 309 -15.20 7.48 18.90
C GLY A 309 -15.33 7.50 17.37
N LYS A 310 -15.34 8.69 16.75
CA LYS A 310 -15.66 8.86 15.32
C LYS A 310 -14.70 8.09 14.38
N PRO A 311 -15.15 7.54 13.25
CA PRO A 311 -14.26 6.88 12.28
C PRO A 311 -13.17 7.82 11.77
N GLY A 312 -11.94 7.32 11.63
CA GLY A 312 -10.78 8.10 11.20
C GLY A 312 -9.50 7.72 11.90
N VAL A 313 -8.49 8.58 11.72
CA VAL A 313 -7.19 8.46 12.37
C VAL A 313 -7.31 8.75 13.86
N LYS A 314 -6.92 7.79 14.70
CA LYS A 314 -7.01 7.87 16.16
C LYS A 314 -5.99 6.96 16.84
N ILE A 315 -5.87 7.11 18.15
CA ILE A 315 -5.14 6.19 19.03
C ILE A 315 -6.15 5.35 19.81
N SER A 316 -5.97 4.03 19.75
CA SER A 316 -6.78 3.04 20.47
C SER A 316 -5.91 2.23 21.42
N ASN A 317 -6.52 1.47 22.34
CA ASN A 317 -5.81 0.55 23.21
C ASN A 317 -6.01 -0.89 22.73
N ILE A 318 -4.91 -1.63 22.49
CA ILE A 318 -4.98 -3.00 21.98
C ILE A 318 -5.63 -3.96 22.98
N THR A 319 -5.62 -3.63 24.27
CA THR A 319 -6.28 -4.46 25.29
C THR A 319 -7.80 -4.35 25.27
N ASP A 320 -8.37 -3.34 24.58
CA ASP A 320 -9.81 -3.20 24.49
C ASP A 320 -10.42 -4.45 23.82
N PRO A 321 -11.55 -5.01 24.32
CA PRO A 321 -12.10 -6.28 23.85
C PRO A 321 -12.30 -6.37 22.33
N PHE A 322 -12.59 -5.23 21.67
CA PHE A 322 -12.72 -5.18 20.22
C PHE A 322 -11.39 -5.44 19.51
N TRP A 323 -10.29 -4.85 19.98
CA TRP A 323 -8.97 -4.98 19.37
C TRP A 323 -8.27 -6.27 19.78
N SER A 324 -8.32 -6.62 21.07
CA SER A 324 -7.67 -7.83 21.61
C SER A 324 -8.23 -9.12 21.02
N SER A 325 -9.52 -9.17 20.68
CA SER A 325 -10.14 -10.33 20.01
C SER A 325 -9.80 -10.45 18.53
N ARG A 326 -9.11 -9.46 17.93
CA ARG A 326 -8.84 -9.38 16.49
C ARG A 326 -7.37 -9.31 16.15
N VAL A 327 -6.49 -9.03 17.11
CA VAL A 327 -5.04 -9.01 16.84
C VAL A 327 -4.57 -10.41 16.48
N ILE A 328 -3.85 -10.52 15.36
CA ILE A 328 -3.32 -11.78 14.83
C ILE A 328 -1.82 -11.89 15.13
N ALA A 329 -1.08 -10.82 14.86
CA ALA A 329 0.36 -10.75 15.10
C ALA A 329 0.82 -9.29 15.10
N ALA A 330 2.04 -9.10 15.57
CA ALA A 330 2.82 -7.89 15.33
C ALA A 330 3.91 -8.17 14.28
N GLY A 331 4.46 -7.10 13.70
CA GLY A 331 5.56 -7.21 12.75
C GLY A 331 6.49 -6.00 12.84
N ARG A 332 7.78 -6.29 12.99
CA ARG A 332 8.83 -5.27 12.98
C ARG A 332 9.41 -5.14 11.58
N ARG A 333 9.58 -3.91 11.11
CA ARG A 333 10.21 -3.68 9.79
C ARG A 333 11.73 -3.76 9.92
N SER A 334 12.35 -4.67 9.17
CA SER A 334 13.81 -4.75 9.09
C SER A 334 14.35 -3.97 7.90
N TYR A 335 15.45 -3.25 8.13
CA TYR A 335 16.35 -2.80 7.06
C TYR A 335 17.16 -4.01 6.59
N LYS A 336 16.55 -4.97 5.87
CA LYS A 336 17.39 -5.93 5.14
C LYS A 336 18.05 -5.16 4.01
N GLN A 337 19.36 -4.94 4.12
CA GLN A 337 20.16 -4.47 3.00
C GLN A 337 19.82 -5.34 1.79
N ILE A 338 19.51 -4.69 0.68
CA ILE A 338 19.51 -5.37 -0.61
C ILE A 338 20.96 -5.81 -0.79
N GLU A 339 21.24 -7.10 -0.60
CA GLU A 339 22.48 -7.67 -1.10
C GLU A 339 22.38 -7.59 -2.63
N ASP A 340 23.20 -6.70 -3.20
CA ASP A 340 23.31 -6.43 -4.64
C ASP A 340 23.67 -7.68 -5.47
#